data_AF-A0A3G6IX03-F1
#
_entry.id   AF-A0A3G6IX03-F1
#
_cell.length_a   1.000
_cell.length_b   1.000
_cell.length_c   1.000
_cell.angle_alpha   90.00
_cell.angle_beta   90.00
_cell.angle_gamma   90.00
#
_symmetry.space_group_name_H-M   'P 1'
#
loop_
_entity.id
_entity.type
_entity.pdbx_description
1 polymer ?
#
loop_
_entity_poly.entity_id
_entity_poly.type
_entity_poly.pdbx_seq_one_letter_code
_entity_poly.pdbx_strand_id
1 'polypeptide(L)'
;MQTRCKQCGGWIDLQRPGRPADYCSNACRQAAYRARKKLAQSPRAQFPADLLDRPQWACSNRKRPITPSGRPASSTDPDTWNTYAACTAPGAAGNGVGMMTGRGVVCIDLDHCLDKRGHPNYHARRVLAACKGAYVERSQSGDGLHIWGYGDPGNHLQGSLGGKATGAIYRRGQFIVVTANTYQPGRAVVLDLDAVAAIFKRERG
;
A
#
# COMPACT_ATOMS: atom_id res chain seq x y z
N MET A 1 -13.82 -6.31 39.82
CA MET A 1 -12.70 -6.64 38.90
C MET A 1 -12.21 -5.35 38.24
N GLN A 2 -11.19 -4.67 38.76
CA GLN A 2 -10.80 -3.35 38.25
C GLN A 2 -10.39 -3.42 36.76
N THR A 3 -10.99 -2.57 35.92
CA THR A 3 -10.68 -2.52 34.48
C THR A 3 -9.86 -1.27 34.16
N ARG A 4 -8.94 -1.37 33.20
CA ARG A 4 -8.11 -0.25 32.74
C ARG A 4 -8.75 0.44 31.54
N CYS A 5 -8.72 1.77 31.54
CA CYS A 5 -9.16 2.60 30.42
C CYS A 5 -8.33 2.31 29.17
N LYS A 6 -9.00 1.95 28.06
CA LYS A 6 -8.33 1.65 26.78
C LYS A 6 -7.62 2.86 26.15
N GLN A 7 -7.89 4.08 26.63
CA GLN A 7 -7.28 5.31 26.11
C GLN A 7 -6.10 5.83 26.95
N CYS A 8 -6.25 5.90 28.27
CA CYS A 8 -5.24 6.51 29.15
C CYS A 8 -4.58 5.55 30.13
N GLY A 9 -5.03 4.28 30.18
CA GLY A 9 -4.56 3.30 31.17
C GLY A 9 -4.99 3.60 32.61
N GLY A 10 -5.79 4.63 32.87
CA GLY A 10 -6.34 4.91 34.20
C GLY A 10 -7.33 3.83 34.66
N TRP A 11 -7.52 3.71 35.96
CA TRP A 11 -8.51 2.78 36.53
C TRP A 11 -9.95 3.24 36.25
N ILE A 12 -10.83 2.28 35.94
CA ILE A 12 -12.26 2.50 35.76
C ILE A 12 -12.96 2.00 37.02
N ASP A 13 -13.72 2.89 37.65
CA ASP A 13 -14.52 2.56 38.80
C ASP A 13 -15.79 1.81 38.37
N LEU A 14 -15.93 0.57 38.83
CA LEU A 14 -17.01 -0.35 38.42
C LEU A 14 -18.22 -0.32 39.38
N GLN A 15 -18.34 0.70 40.24
CA GLN A 15 -19.39 0.78 41.26
C GLN A 15 -20.83 0.91 40.72
N ARG A 16 -21.08 0.87 39.41
CA ARG A 16 -22.42 0.99 38.82
C ARG A 16 -22.89 -0.34 38.22
N PRO A 17 -24.11 -0.82 38.53
CA PRO A 17 -24.69 -1.96 37.84
C PRO A 17 -24.89 -1.64 36.35
N GLY A 18 -24.32 -2.46 35.46
CA GLY A 18 -24.37 -2.27 34.01
C GLY A 18 -23.22 -2.91 33.25
N ARG A 19 -23.18 -2.71 31.92
CA ARG A 19 -22.08 -3.16 31.06
C ARG A 19 -20.76 -2.49 31.52
N PRO A 20 -19.66 -3.25 31.69
CA PRO A 20 -18.36 -2.68 32.04
C PRO A 20 -17.97 -1.56 31.07
N ALA A 21 -17.60 -0.40 31.62
CA ALA A 21 -17.15 0.72 30.81
C ALA A 21 -15.74 0.44 30.26
N ASP A 22 -15.51 0.77 28.98
CA ASP A 22 -14.21 0.64 28.30
C ASP A 22 -13.28 1.86 28.54
N TYR A 23 -13.84 2.97 29.01
CA TYR A 23 -13.16 4.26 29.15
C TYR A 23 -13.54 4.94 30.48
N CYS A 24 -12.58 5.60 31.13
CA CYS A 24 -12.81 6.27 32.42
C CYS A 24 -13.60 7.58 32.33
N SER A 25 -13.78 8.16 31.14
CA SER A 25 -14.52 9.41 30.94
C SER A 25 -15.02 9.58 29.50
N ASN A 26 -15.98 10.48 29.31
CA ASN A 26 -16.41 10.91 27.98
C ASN A 26 -15.24 11.51 27.18
N ALA A 27 -14.31 12.22 27.82
CA ALA A 27 -13.12 12.76 27.18
C ALA A 27 -12.22 11.64 26.64
N CYS A 28 -11.95 10.59 27.43
CA CYS A 28 -11.19 9.43 26.97
C CYS A 28 -11.89 8.67 25.83
N ARG A 29 -13.21 8.50 25.91
CA ARG A 29 -13.99 7.89 24.82
C ARG A 29 -13.90 8.70 23.52
N GLN A 30 -14.03 10.03 23.62
CA GLN A 30 -13.92 10.93 22.46
C GLN A 30 -12.50 10.98 21.89
N ALA A 31 -11.47 10.99 22.75
CA ALA A 31 -10.08 10.91 22.31
C ALA A 31 -9.79 9.61 21.56
N ALA A 32 -10.23 8.46 22.10
CA ALA A 32 -10.11 7.17 21.42
C ALA A 32 -10.87 7.14 20.09
N TYR A 33 -12.08 7.74 20.04
CA TYR A 33 -12.84 7.87 18.79
C TYR A 33 -12.10 8.72 17.76
N ARG A 34 -11.58 9.89 18.14
CA ARG A 34 -10.80 10.76 17.24
C ARG A 34 -9.52 10.08 16.76
N ALA A 35 -8.82 9.35 17.63
CA ALA A 35 -7.64 8.57 17.26
C ALA A 35 -7.98 7.48 16.25
N ARG A 36 -9.06 6.71 16.47
CA ARG A 36 -9.56 5.71 15.52
C ARG A 36 -9.96 6.34 14.18
N LYS A 37 -10.66 7.49 14.20
CA LYS A 37 -11.06 8.21 12.98
C LYS A 37 -9.83 8.71 12.21
N LYS A 38 -8.84 9.28 12.90
CA LYS A 38 -7.58 9.73 12.30
C LYS A 38 -6.79 8.56 11.71
N LEU A 39 -6.76 7.41 12.40
CA LEU A 39 -6.14 6.19 11.88
C LEU A 39 -6.87 5.68 10.63
N ALA A 40 -8.21 5.60 10.66
CA ALA A 40 -9.03 5.17 9.51
C ALA A 40 -8.90 6.11 8.31
N GLN A 41 -8.55 7.37 8.54
CA GLN A 41 -8.27 8.37 7.52
C GLN A 41 -6.78 8.43 7.13
N SER A 42 -5.92 7.64 7.78
CA SER A 42 -4.50 7.62 7.43
C SER A 42 -4.33 7.04 6.03
N PRO A 43 -3.35 7.52 5.25
CA PRO A 43 -3.09 6.99 3.91
C PRO A 43 -2.88 5.46 3.93
N ARG A 44 -2.22 4.96 4.99
CA ARG A 44 -2.02 3.54 5.30
C ARG A 44 -3.30 2.74 5.55
N ALA A 45 -4.35 3.34 6.14
CA ALA A 45 -5.63 2.66 6.36
C ALA A 45 -6.48 2.54 5.09
N GLN A 46 -6.11 3.25 4.02
CA GLN A 46 -6.77 3.14 2.71
C GLN A 46 -6.11 2.10 1.80
N PHE A 47 -4.90 1.62 2.15
CA PHE A 47 -4.26 0.54 1.41
C PHE A 47 -5.10 -0.75 1.53
N PRO A 48 -5.24 -1.56 0.47
CA PRO A 48 -6.10 -2.75 0.50
C PRO A 48 -5.69 -3.72 1.61
N ALA A 49 -6.63 -4.00 2.53
CA ALA A 49 -6.37 -4.84 3.70
C ALA A 49 -5.92 -6.26 3.31
N ASP A 50 -6.48 -6.80 2.23
CA ASP A 50 -6.13 -8.11 1.70
C ASP A 50 -4.69 -8.19 1.16
N LEU A 51 -4.09 -7.07 0.75
CA LEU A 51 -2.65 -7.00 0.46
C LEU A 51 -1.81 -6.82 1.73
N LEU A 52 -2.30 -6.08 2.74
CA LEU A 52 -1.64 -5.95 4.04
C LEU A 52 -1.49 -7.32 4.75
N ASP A 53 -2.48 -8.19 4.58
CA ASP A 53 -2.53 -9.52 5.20
C ASP A 53 -1.59 -10.55 4.52
N ARG A 54 -1.03 -10.23 3.35
CA ARG A 54 -0.12 -11.14 2.63
C ARG A 54 1.25 -11.20 3.32
N PRO A 55 1.93 -12.36 3.37
CA PRO A 55 3.33 -12.46 3.78
C PRO A 55 4.28 -12.13 2.62
N GLN A 56 4.09 -10.96 2.00
CA GLN A 56 4.86 -10.51 0.82
C GLN A 56 5.54 -9.16 1.04
N TRP A 57 5.81 -8.80 2.29
CA TRP A 57 6.38 -7.50 2.67
C TRP A 57 7.86 -7.59 2.97
N ALA A 58 8.56 -6.50 2.76
CA ALA A 58 9.90 -6.27 3.27
C ALA A 58 10.02 -4.83 3.78
N CYS A 59 10.95 -4.61 4.70
CA CYS A 59 11.39 -3.26 5.01
C CYS A 59 12.10 -2.67 3.79
N SER A 60 12.07 -1.35 3.67
CA SER A 60 12.79 -0.62 2.63
C SER A 60 13.95 0.14 3.22
N ASN A 61 15.13 -0.03 2.64
CA ASN A 61 16.21 0.94 2.73
C ASN A 61 16.29 1.67 1.38
N ARG A 62 15.65 2.85 1.32
CA ARG A 62 15.40 3.60 0.08
C ARG A 62 14.52 2.82 -0.91
N LYS A 63 15.13 2.10 -1.86
CA LYS A 63 14.48 1.22 -2.86
C LYS A 63 14.97 -0.23 -2.77
N ARG A 64 15.78 -0.56 -1.76
CA ARG A 64 16.33 -1.90 -1.56
C ARG A 64 15.52 -2.66 -0.51
N PRO A 65 15.05 -3.88 -0.80
CA PRO A 65 14.37 -4.71 0.18
C PRO A 65 15.34 -5.24 1.22
N ILE A 66 14.95 -5.11 2.49
CA ILE A 66 15.65 -5.66 3.64
C ILE A 66 14.64 -6.34 4.58
N THR A 67 15.09 -7.35 5.32
CA THR A 67 14.34 -7.96 6.41
C THR A 67 14.17 -6.97 7.57
N PRO A 68 13.26 -7.21 8.53
CA PRO A 68 13.13 -6.37 9.72
C PRO A 68 14.41 -6.24 10.55
N SER A 69 15.32 -7.20 10.46
CA SER A 69 16.65 -7.16 11.10
C SER A 69 17.71 -6.36 10.32
N GLY A 70 17.39 -5.88 9.11
CA GLY A 70 18.30 -5.11 8.26
C GLY A 70 19.11 -5.91 7.26
N ARG A 71 19.03 -7.25 7.27
CA ARG A 71 19.67 -8.10 6.23
C ARG A 71 18.99 -7.93 4.88
N PRO A 72 19.69 -8.06 3.74
CA PRO A 72 19.05 -8.06 2.42
C PRO A 72 17.92 -9.08 2.33
N ALA A 73 16.82 -8.71 1.67
CA ALA A 73 15.74 -9.64 1.31
C ALA A 73 15.73 -9.82 -0.22
N SER A 74 15.47 -11.04 -0.68
CA SER A 74 15.43 -11.37 -2.10
C SER A 74 14.05 -11.02 -2.67
N SER A 75 13.98 -10.52 -3.89
CA SER A 75 12.69 -10.22 -4.53
C SER A 75 11.98 -11.44 -5.10
N THR A 76 12.65 -12.60 -5.14
CA THR A 76 12.12 -13.85 -5.72
C THR A 76 12.08 -15.02 -4.74
N ASP A 77 12.66 -14.89 -3.56
CA ASP A 77 12.68 -15.94 -2.52
C ASP A 77 11.72 -15.57 -1.37
N PRO A 78 10.55 -16.23 -1.27
CA PRO A 78 9.54 -15.97 -0.25
C PRO A 78 10.02 -16.15 1.19
N ASP A 79 11.07 -16.95 1.42
CA ASP A 79 11.57 -17.20 2.79
C ASP A 79 12.26 -15.96 3.38
N THR A 80 12.61 -14.99 2.53
CA THR A 80 13.13 -13.70 2.96
C THR A 80 12.05 -12.63 3.16
N TRP A 81 10.80 -12.94 2.82
CA TRP A 81 9.67 -12.02 2.92
C TRP A 81 9.03 -12.10 4.31
N ASN A 82 8.26 -11.08 4.65
CA ASN A 82 7.74 -10.85 5.98
C ASN A 82 6.29 -10.38 5.91
N THR A 83 5.67 -10.22 7.08
CA THR A 83 4.35 -9.60 7.21
C THR A 83 4.48 -8.09 7.29
N TYR A 84 3.40 -7.39 6.93
CA TYR A 84 3.34 -5.95 7.09
C TYR A 84 3.59 -5.50 8.55
N ALA A 85 3.00 -6.24 9.49
CA ALA A 85 3.16 -5.99 10.92
C ALA A 85 4.63 -6.09 11.36
N ALA A 86 5.36 -7.11 10.91
CA ALA A 86 6.78 -7.29 11.23
C ALA A 86 7.64 -6.14 10.67
N CYS A 87 7.39 -5.73 9.43
CA CYS A 87 8.16 -4.65 8.78
C CYS A 87 7.86 -3.24 9.34
N THR A 88 6.85 -3.12 10.20
CA THR A 88 6.40 -1.83 10.74
C THR A 88 6.35 -1.80 12.26
N ALA A 89 6.80 -2.88 12.89
CA ALA A 89 7.00 -2.96 14.33
C ALA A 89 8.09 -1.97 14.78
N PRO A 90 7.99 -1.44 16.02
CA PRO A 90 9.08 -0.66 16.61
C PRO A 90 10.41 -1.43 16.54
N GLY A 91 11.47 -0.76 16.07
CA GLY A 91 12.80 -1.35 15.93
C GLY A 91 13.05 -2.09 14.61
N ALA A 92 12.06 -2.22 13.73
CA ALA A 92 12.30 -2.71 12.37
C ALA A 92 13.26 -1.78 11.61
N ALA A 93 14.23 -2.37 10.92
CA ALA A 93 15.22 -1.62 10.15
C ALA A 93 14.63 -0.93 8.91
N GLY A 94 15.32 0.09 8.40
CA GLY A 94 14.94 0.80 7.18
C GLY A 94 14.13 2.09 7.43
N ASN A 95 13.69 2.70 6.34
CA ASN A 95 12.98 3.98 6.33
C ASN A 95 11.61 3.90 5.62
N GLY A 96 11.10 2.69 5.43
CA GLY A 96 9.82 2.45 4.79
C GLY A 96 9.56 0.96 4.63
N VAL A 97 8.56 0.63 3.82
CA VAL A 97 8.17 -0.74 3.51
C VAL A 97 7.83 -0.88 2.04
N GLY A 98 7.93 -2.08 1.51
CA GLY A 98 7.45 -2.38 0.18
C GLY A 98 6.94 -3.80 0.10
N MET A 99 6.32 -4.10 -1.04
CA MET A 99 5.71 -5.38 -1.29
C MET A 99 6.37 -6.05 -2.50
N MET A 100 6.50 -7.37 -2.42
CA MET A 100 7.02 -8.21 -3.49
C MET A 100 5.89 -8.60 -4.43
N THR A 101 6.07 -8.30 -5.71
CA THR A 101 5.17 -8.76 -6.77
C THR A 101 5.40 -10.23 -7.09
N GLY A 102 4.35 -10.92 -7.54
CA GLY A 102 4.32 -12.37 -7.65
C GLY A 102 3.28 -13.01 -6.75
N ARG A 103 3.10 -14.32 -6.93
CA ARG A 103 2.11 -15.12 -6.19
C ARG A 103 0.70 -14.49 -6.26
N GLY A 104 0.33 -14.02 -7.46
CA GLY A 104 -0.94 -13.38 -7.76
C GLY A 104 -0.98 -11.87 -7.52
N VAL A 105 -0.01 -11.27 -6.81
CA VAL A 105 0.04 -9.81 -6.59
C VAL A 105 0.76 -9.12 -7.75
N VAL A 106 0.12 -8.09 -8.28
CA VAL A 106 0.60 -7.29 -9.42
C VAL A 106 0.65 -5.82 -9.03
N CYS A 107 1.70 -5.13 -9.50
CA CYS A 107 1.78 -3.68 -9.49
C CYS A 107 1.98 -3.17 -10.91
N ILE A 108 1.11 -2.26 -11.35
CA ILE A 108 1.36 -1.45 -12.54
C ILE A 108 2.00 -0.15 -12.07
N ASP A 109 3.21 0.12 -12.54
CA ASP A 109 4.01 1.28 -12.17
C ASP A 109 4.06 2.27 -13.33
N LEU A 110 3.65 3.51 -13.08
CA LEU A 110 3.58 4.58 -14.07
C LEU A 110 4.52 5.72 -13.65
N ASP A 111 5.68 5.80 -14.29
CA ASP A 111 6.70 6.80 -14.01
C ASP A 111 6.43 8.11 -14.77
N HIS A 112 6.67 9.24 -14.08
CA HIS A 112 6.56 10.61 -14.63
C HIS A 112 5.22 10.89 -15.33
N CYS A 113 4.14 10.29 -14.83
CA CYS A 113 2.83 10.36 -15.47
C CYS A 113 1.95 11.51 -14.98
N LEU A 114 2.34 12.20 -13.89
CA LEU A 114 1.60 13.31 -13.30
C LEU A 114 2.24 14.67 -13.62
N ASP A 115 1.41 15.68 -13.86
CA ASP A 115 1.86 17.08 -13.93
C ASP A 115 2.11 17.69 -12.54
N LYS A 116 2.55 18.95 -12.49
CA LYS A 116 2.80 19.68 -11.22
C LYS A 116 1.55 19.85 -10.33
N ARG A 117 0.35 19.71 -10.89
CA ARG A 117 -0.94 19.76 -10.18
C ARG A 117 -1.42 18.35 -9.80
N GLY A 118 -0.71 17.30 -10.20
CA GLY A 118 -1.07 15.91 -9.97
C GLY A 118 -2.08 15.34 -10.96
N HIS A 119 -2.28 15.96 -12.13
CA HIS A 119 -3.14 15.39 -13.17
C HIS A 119 -2.37 14.36 -14.00
N PRO A 120 -2.99 13.21 -14.33
CA PRO A 120 -2.34 12.22 -15.14
C PRO A 120 -2.36 12.63 -16.62
N ASN A 121 -1.28 12.29 -17.33
CA ASN A 121 -1.22 12.44 -18.78
C ASN A 121 -2.30 11.58 -19.50
N TYR A 122 -2.42 11.73 -20.82
CA TYR A 122 -3.45 11.04 -21.60
C TYR A 122 -3.41 9.51 -21.45
N HIS A 123 -2.23 8.89 -21.54
CA HIS A 123 -2.11 7.44 -21.48
C HIS A 123 -2.32 6.91 -20.06
N ALA A 124 -1.81 7.62 -19.04
CA ALA A 124 -2.05 7.27 -17.64
C ALA A 124 -3.54 7.32 -17.27
N ARG A 125 -4.30 8.29 -17.79
CA ARG A 125 -5.77 8.30 -17.64
C ARG A 125 -6.43 7.06 -18.24
N ARG A 126 -5.95 6.58 -19.39
CA ARG A 126 -6.46 5.35 -20.01
C ARG A 126 -6.12 4.11 -19.18
N VAL A 127 -4.92 4.03 -18.62
CA VAL A 127 -4.52 2.93 -17.72
C VAL A 127 -5.40 2.94 -16.46
N LEU A 128 -5.61 4.10 -15.84
CA LEU A 128 -6.49 4.26 -14.67
C LEU A 128 -7.93 3.83 -14.99
N ALA A 129 -8.43 4.17 -16.18
CA ALA A 129 -9.76 3.74 -16.63
C ALA A 129 -9.85 2.22 -16.83
N ALA A 130 -8.81 1.59 -17.38
CA ALA A 130 -8.72 0.13 -17.51
C ALA A 130 -8.63 -0.58 -16.15
N CYS A 131 -8.09 0.09 -15.13
CA CYS A 131 -7.94 -0.42 -13.77
C CYS A 131 -9.02 0.10 -12.81
N LYS A 132 -10.25 0.34 -13.30
CA LYS A 132 -11.33 0.94 -12.49
C LYS A 132 -11.58 0.13 -11.21
N GLY A 133 -11.58 0.83 -10.08
CA GLY A 133 -11.80 0.23 -8.75
C GLY A 133 -10.52 -0.29 -8.06
N ALA A 134 -9.39 -0.32 -8.77
CA ALA A 134 -8.09 -0.61 -8.18
C ALA A 134 -7.64 0.52 -7.24
N TYR A 135 -6.90 0.15 -6.18
CA TYR A 135 -6.20 1.11 -5.34
C TYR A 135 -5.01 1.71 -6.09
N VAL A 136 -4.85 3.04 -5.97
CA VAL A 136 -3.75 3.77 -6.60
C VAL A 136 -3.10 4.70 -5.58
N GLU A 137 -1.77 4.62 -5.50
CA GLU A 137 -0.95 5.53 -4.70
C GLU A 137 0.02 6.32 -5.58
N ARG A 138 0.48 7.47 -5.08
CA ARG A 138 1.60 8.19 -5.67
C ARG A 138 2.89 7.46 -5.36
N SER A 139 3.78 7.31 -6.35
CA SER A 139 5.09 6.68 -6.15
C SER A 139 6.01 7.57 -5.28
N GLN A 140 7.18 7.04 -4.91
CA GLN A 140 8.16 7.79 -4.10
C GLN A 140 8.67 9.08 -4.76
N SER A 141 8.65 9.18 -6.09
CA SER A 141 9.07 10.40 -6.80
C SER A 141 8.04 11.53 -6.70
N GLY A 142 6.78 11.21 -6.36
CA GLY A 142 5.67 12.14 -6.23
C GLY A 142 4.95 12.48 -7.54
N ASP A 143 5.58 12.21 -8.69
CA ASP A 143 5.06 12.44 -10.05
C ASP A 143 4.72 11.13 -10.81
N GLY A 144 4.86 9.98 -10.16
CA GLY A 144 4.43 8.67 -10.67
C GLY A 144 3.28 8.06 -9.86
N LEU A 145 2.75 6.94 -10.34
CA LEU A 145 1.65 6.19 -9.72
C LEU A 145 1.95 4.70 -9.64
N HIS A 146 1.59 4.06 -8.52
CA HIS A 146 1.48 2.60 -8.42
C HIS A 146 0.00 2.21 -8.37
N ILE A 147 -0.40 1.26 -9.20
CA ILE A 147 -1.74 0.67 -9.21
C ILE A 147 -1.61 -0.78 -8.75
N TRP A 148 -2.29 -1.10 -7.64
CA TRP A 148 -2.17 -2.39 -6.97
C TRP A 148 -3.39 -3.28 -7.25
N GLY A 149 -3.14 -4.56 -7.52
CA GLY A 149 -4.20 -5.52 -7.73
C GLY A 149 -3.68 -6.96 -7.86
N TYR A 150 -4.54 -7.80 -8.40
CA TYR A 150 -4.25 -9.20 -8.68
C TYR A 150 -4.17 -9.46 -10.18
N GLY A 151 -3.45 -10.50 -10.57
CA GLY A 151 -3.44 -10.97 -11.94
C GLY A 151 -2.60 -12.21 -12.12
N ASP A 152 -2.74 -12.80 -13.30
CA ASP A 152 -2.06 -14.03 -13.65
C ASP A 152 -0.53 -13.84 -13.77
N PRO A 153 0.25 -14.89 -13.45
CA PRO A 153 1.68 -14.86 -13.65
C PRO A 153 2.01 -14.61 -15.13
N GLY A 154 3.09 -13.88 -15.38
CA GLY A 154 3.51 -13.56 -16.72
C GLY A 154 4.78 -12.72 -16.73
N ASN A 155 5.28 -12.45 -17.92
CA ASN A 155 6.47 -11.64 -18.08
C ASN A 155 6.22 -10.17 -17.71
N HIS A 156 7.30 -9.53 -17.28
CA HIS A 156 7.36 -8.08 -17.18
C HIS A 156 7.10 -7.46 -18.54
N LEU A 157 6.31 -6.39 -18.54
CA LEU A 157 6.05 -5.62 -19.75
C LEU A 157 6.29 -4.14 -19.45
N GLN A 158 7.08 -3.49 -20.28
CA GLN A 158 7.34 -2.06 -20.20
C GLN A 158 7.03 -1.38 -21.54
N GLY A 159 6.54 -0.14 -21.47
CA GLY A 159 6.29 0.69 -22.63
C GLY A 159 6.26 2.19 -22.32
N SER A 160 6.20 2.99 -23.37
CA SER A 160 6.04 4.44 -23.30
C SER A 160 4.60 4.81 -22.93
N LEU A 161 4.45 5.91 -22.19
CA LEU A 161 3.18 6.59 -21.92
C LEU A 161 3.17 8.03 -22.45
N GLY A 162 4.03 8.30 -23.44
CA GLY A 162 4.19 9.61 -24.08
C GLY A 162 5.22 10.50 -23.37
N GLY A 163 6.04 11.19 -24.17
CA GLY A 163 7.11 12.04 -23.66
C GLY A 163 8.13 11.27 -22.82
N LYS A 164 8.36 11.72 -21.59
CA LYS A 164 9.25 11.04 -20.62
C LYS A 164 8.54 10.00 -19.75
N ALA A 165 7.21 9.88 -19.87
CA ALA A 165 6.44 8.98 -19.04
C ALA A 165 6.59 7.54 -19.54
N THR A 166 6.74 6.60 -18.61
CA THR A 166 6.83 5.17 -18.94
C THR A 166 5.91 4.36 -18.02
N GLY A 167 5.53 3.17 -18.46
CA GLY A 167 4.71 2.25 -17.70
C GLY A 167 5.34 0.86 -17.67
N ALA A 168 5.26 0.18 -16.52
CA ALA A 168 5.67 -1.20 -16.33
C ALA A 168 4.58 -2.02 -15.63
N ILE A 169 4.42 -3.29 -16.02
CA ILE A 169 3.57 -4.27 -15.34
C ILE A 169 4.48 -5.27 -14.62
N TYR A 170 4.51 -5.20 -13.29
CA TYR A 170 5.29 -6.10 -12.44
C TYR A 170 4.41 -7.22 -11.89
N ARG A 171 4.65 -8.43 -12.41
CA ARG A 171 3.87 -9.65 -12.08
C ARG A 171 4.64 -10.65 -11.22
N ARG A 172 5.94 -10.45 -11.01
CA ARG A 172 6.85 -11.40 -10.33
C ARG A 172 8.14 -10.69 -9.97
N GLY A 173 8.75 -10.99 -8.83
CA GLY A 173 10.19 -10.79 -8.67
C GLY A 173 10.63 -9.33 -8.55
N GLN A 174 9.69 -8.39 -8.42
CA GLN A 174 9.97 -6.98 -8.21
C GLN A 174 9.53 -6.55 -6.81
N PHE A 175 10.43 -5.90 -6.09
CA PHE A 175 10.11 -5.14 -4.88
C PHE A 175 9.65 -3.74 -5.28
N ILE A 176 8.45 -3.36 -4.84
CA ILE A 176 7.89 -2.01 -5.03
C ILE A 176 7.71 -1.37 -3.66
N VAL A 177 8.29 -0.19 -3.48
CA VAL A 177 8.10 0.57 -2.24
C VAL A 177 6.67 1.08 -2.18
N VAL A 178 5.98 0.76 -1.08
CA VAL A 178 4.60 1.18 -0.84
C VAL A 178 4.64 2.50 -0.09
N THR A 179 4.02 3.53 -0.66
CA THR A 179 3.96 4.86 -0.03
C THR A 179 2.70 5.03 0.82
N ALA A 180 1.65 4.27 0.48
CA ALA A 180 0.28 4.46 0.89
C ALA A 180 -0.26 5.88 0.65
N ASN A 181 0.44 6.73 -0.12
CA ASN A 181 0.02 8.10 -0.42
C ASN A 181 -1.09 8.05 -1.48
N THR A 182 -2.31 7.78 -1.03
CA THR A 182 -3.45 7.50 -1.90
C THR A 182 -3.65 8.61 -2.93
N TYR A 183 -3.57 8.22 -4.21
CA TYR A 183 -4.01 9.02 -5.33
C TYR A 183 -5.50 8.80 -5.60
N GLN A 184 -5.90 7.54 -5.62
CA GLN A 184 -7.29 7.10 -5.80
C GLN A 184 -7.57 5.94 -4.84
N PRO A 185 -8.57 6.06 -3.94
CA PRO A 185 -8.95 4.94 -3.09
C PRO A 185 -9.54 3.81 -3.93
N GLY A 186 -9.37 2.58 -3.47
CA GLY A 186 -9.84 1.39 -4.19
C GLY A 186 -9.53 0.11 -3.42
N ARG A 187 -9.65 -1.02 -4.10
CA ARG A 187 -9.33 -2.35 -3.56
C ARG A 187 -8.25 -3.01 -4.41
N ALA A 188 -7.66 -4.11 -3.94
CA ALA A 188 -6.92 -4.98 -4.83
C ALA A 188 -7.93 -5.82 -5.64
N VAL A 189 -8.15 -5.41 -6.89
CA VAL A 189 -9.04 -6.11 -7.83
C VAL A 189 -8.23 -6.94 -8.81
N VAL A 190 -8.85 -7.91 -9.49
CA VAL A 190 -8.21 -8.54 -10.66
C VAL A 190 -8.09 -7.49 -11.76
N LEU A 191 -6.87 -7.28 -12.24
CA LEU A 191 -6.55 -6.26 -13.23
C LEU A 191 -6.66 -6.85 -14.64
N ASP A 192 -7.25 -6.10 -15.57
CA ASP A 192 -7.20 -6.42 -17.00
C ASP A 192 -5.83 -6.02 -17.56
N LEU A 193 -4.86 -6.90 -17.37
CA LEU A 193 -3.47 -6.62 -17.72
C LEU A 193 -3.22 -6.62 -19.24
N ASP A 194 -4.10 -7.25 -20.03
CA ASP A 194 -4.02 -7.23 -21.49
C ASP A 194 -4.50 -5.89 -22.04
N ALA A 195 -5.58 -5.31 -21.49
CA ALA A 195 -6.00 -3.96 -21.81
C ALA A 195 -4.91 -2.93 -21.47
N VAL A 196 -4.23 -3.09 -20.33
CA VAL A 196 -3.10 -2.22 -19.94
C VAL A 196 -1.92 -2.43 -20.89
N ALA A 197 -1.55 -3.67 -21.19
CA ALA A 197 -0.48 -3.98 -22.12
C ALA A 197 -0.73 -3.42 -23.53
N ALA A 198 -1.98 -3.41 -24.00
CA ALA A 198 -2.36 -2.83 -25.28
C ALA A 198 -2.13 -1.31 -25.32
N ILE A 199 -2.26 -0.61 -24.19
CA ILE A 199 -1.93 0.82 -24.09
C ILE A 199 -0.42 1.02 -24.22
N PHE A 200 0.40 0.18 -23.55
CA PHE A 200 1.86 0.30 -23.57
C PHE A 200 2.47 -0.02 -24.95
N LYS A 201 1.86 -0.94 -25.71
CA LYS A 201 2.34 -1.38 -27.03
C LYS A 201 2.05 -0.39 -28.16
N ARG A 202 0.98 0.40 -28.07
CA ARG A 202 0.57 1.36 -29.12
C ARG A 202 1.53 2.55 -29.29
N GLU A 203 2.46 2.73 -28.36
CA GLU A 203 3.44 3.82 -28.34
C GLU A 203 4.87 3.36 -28.71
N ARG A 204 5.02 2.15 -29.27
CA ARG A 204 6.29 1.69 -29.89
C ARG A 204 6.34 1.97 -31.41
N GLY A 205 5.31 2.61 -31.95
CA GLY A 205 5.21 3.01 -33.37
C GLY A 205 5.50 4.48 -33.55
#